data_AF-A0A2V9PYI7-F1
#
_entry.id   AF-A0A2V9PYI7-F1
#
_cell.length_a   1.000
_cell.length_b   1.000
_cell.length_c   1.000
_cell.angle_alpha   90.00
_cell.angle_beta   90.00
_cell.angle_gamma   90.00
#
_symmetry.space_group_name_H-M   'P 1'
#
loop_
_entity.id
_entity.type
_entity.pdbx_description
1 polymer ?
#
loop_
_entity_poly.entity_id
_entity_poly.type
_entity_poly.pdbx_seq_one_letter_code
_entity_poly.pdbx_strand_id
1 'polypeptide(L)'
;MADEIYHVEVKRKFRRSDGQNELRWVVRPVADVITEESPEYRCKDCYGKVKLHGKNVANGPAPHAEHRSRQDSEYCPAGMYFRQNPGRTPKLSLNPIE
;
A
#
# COMPACT_ATOMS: atom_id res chain seq x y z
N MET A 1 -13.01 5.93 -11.08
CA MET A 1 -11.59 5.55 -11.30
C MET A 1 -11.02 5.29 -9.92
N ALA A 2 -10.49 4.10 -9.63
CA ALA A 2 -10.01 3.75 -8.29
C ALA A 2 -8.52 4.14 -8.12
N ASP A 3 -7.98 4.08 -6.89
CA ASP A 3 -6.52 4.07 -6.72
C ASP A 3 -5.99 2.79 -7.40
N GLU A 4 -5.00 2.92 -8.29
CA GLU A 4 -4.40 1.79 -9.00
C GLU A 4 -3.10 1.35 -8.32
N ILE A 5 -3.18 1.01 -7.04
CA ILE A 5 -2.02 0.54 -6.27
C ILE A 5 -1.97 -0.98 -6.35
N TYR A 6 -1.11 -1.51 -7.21
CA TYR A 6 -0.92 -2.97 -7.37
C TYR A 6 0.25 -3.53 -6.55
N HIS A 7 1.05 -2.66 -5.94
CA HIS A 7 2.17 -3.03 -5.08
C HIS A 7 2.09 -2.27 -3.75
N VAL A 8 2.24 -2.99 -2.64
CA VAL A 8 2.21 -2.44 -1.29
C VAL A 8 3.42 -2.90 -0.51
N GLU A 9 3.75 -2.19 0.55
CA GLU A 9 4.73 -2.65 1.51
C GLU A 9 4.06 -3.41 2.65
N VAL A 10 4.60 -4.59 2.96
CA VAL A 10 4.17 -5.45 4.07
C VAL A 10 5.36 -5.71 5.00
N LYS A 11 5.11 -5.73 6.31
CA LYS A 11 6.14 -5.98 7.31
C LYS A 11 6.41 -7.48 7.43
N ARG A 12 7.66 -7.91 7.23
CA ARG A 12 8.06 -9.32 7.25
C ARG A 12 9.22 -9.56 8.18
N LYS A 13 9.21 -10.75 8.78
CA LYS A 13 10.26 -11.23 9.68
C LYS A 13 11.34 -11.94 8.88
N PHE A 14 12.57 -11.45 8.99
CA PHE A 14 13.76 -12.04 8.40
C PHE A 14 14.71 -12.53 9.49
N ARG A 15 15.47 -13.58 9.17
CA ARG A 15 16.52 -14.11 10.03
C ARG A 15 17.85 -13.49 9.61
N ARG A 16 18.52 -12.82 10.54
CA ARG A 16 19.87 -12.29 10.34
C ARG A 16 20.93 -13.36 10.53
N SER A 17 22.13 -13.10 10.02
CA SER A 17 23.31 -13.97 10.16
C SER A 17 23.80 -14.12 11.60
N ASP A 18 23.51 -13.14 12.46
CA ASP A 18 23.78 -13.16 13.90
C ASP A 18 22.78 -14.02 14.71
N GLY A 19 21.80 -14.64 14.04
CA GLY A 19 20.75 -15.40 14.71
C GLY A 19 19.71 -14.53 15.41
N GLN A 20 19.59 -13.24 15.08
CA GLN A 20 18.47 -12.39 15.49
C GLN A 20 17.38 -12.34 14.43
N ASN A 21 16.17 -11.96 14.84
CA ASN A 21 15.08 -11.70 13.90
C ASN A 21 14.93 -10.20 13.71
N GLU A 22 14.71 -9.79 12.47
CA GLU A 22 14.43 -8.40 12.12
C GLU A 22 13.12 -8.27 11.37
N LEU A 23 12.42 -7.15 11.56
CA LEU A 23 11.25 -6.80 10.77
C LEU A 23 11.67 -5.81 9.69
N ARG A 24 11.31 -6.10 8.44
CA ARG A 24 11.56 -5.22 7.30
C ARG A 24 10.29 -5.04 6.48
N TRP A 25 10.11 -3.84 5.97
CA TRP A 25 9.10 -3.56 4.95
C TRP A 25 9.59 -4.08 3.61
N VAL A 26 8.73 -4.82 2.93
CA VAL A 26 9.03 -5.42 1.63
C VAL A 26 7.90 -5.09 0.68
N VAL A 27 8.27 -4.59 -0.51
CA VAL A 27 7.31 -4.36 -1.59
C VAL A 27 6.84 -5.72 -2.13
N ARG A 28 5.53 -5.93 -2.16
CA ARG A 28 4.89 -7.14 -2.69
C ARG A 28 3.68 -6.77 -3.56
N PRO A 29 3.34 -7.59 -4.57
CA PRO A 29 2.10 -7.45 -5.30
C PRO A 29 0.89 -7.61 -4.37
N VAL A 30 -0.15 -6.80 -4.56
CA VAL A 30 -1.40 -6.91 -3.79
C VAL A 30 -2.01 -8.31 -3.95
N ALA A 31 -1.95 -8.87 -5.16
CA ALA A 31 -2.45 -10.22 -5.45
C ALA A 31 -1.81 -11.31 -4.57
N ASP A 32 -0.54 -11.15 -4.19
CA ASP A 32 0.16 -12.12 -3.34
C ASP A 32 -0.24 -11.99 -1.87
N VAL A 33 -0.45 -10.75 -1.40
CA VAL A 33 -0.61 -10.46 0.03
C VAL A 33 -2.07 -10.31 0.46
N ILE A 34 -3.01 -10.18 -0.49
CA ILE A 34 -4.42 -9.95 -0.19
C ILE A 34 -5.06 -11.08 0.65
N THR A 35 -4.56 -12.30 0.54
CA THR A 35 -5.01 -13.45 1.33
C THR A 35 -4.29 -13.59 2.66
N GLU A 36 -3.24 -12.81 2.90
CA GLU A 36 -2.44 -12.91 4.11
C GLU A 36 -3.05 -12.13 5.28
N GLU A 37 -2.88 -12.67 6.48
CA GLU A 37 -3.12 -11.95 7.72
C GLU A 37 -1.90 -11.08 8.06
N SER A 38 -1.76 -9.95 7.36
CA SER A 38 -0.93 -8.85 7.85
C SER A 38 -1.80 -7.86 8.62
N PRO A 39 -1.34 -7.37 9.79
CA PRO A 39 -2.07 -6.33 10.52
C PRO A 39 -2.15 -5.03 9.72
N GLU A 40 -1.11 -4.73 8.92
CA GLU A 40 -0.97 -3.45 8.23
C GLU A 40 -0.28 -3.58 6.87
N TYR A 41 -0.71 -2.72 5.94
CA TYR A 41 -0.13 -2.50 4.63
C TYR A 41 0.06 -0.99 4.45
N ARG A 42 1.16 -0.59 3.84
CA ARG A 42 1.41 0.82 3.51
C ARG A 42 1.72 1.03 2.03
N CYS A 43 1.40 2.22 1.53
CA CYS A 43 1.74 2.64 0.17
C CYS A 43 3.26 2.78 0.03
N LYS A 44 3.85 2.23 -1.03
CA LYS A 44 5.30 2.35 -1.30
C LYS A 44 5.74 3.78 -1.63
N ASP A 45 4.80 4.64 -2.06
CA ASP A 45 5.11 5.98 -2.59
C ASP A 45 4.98 7.06 -1.51
N CYS A 46 4.06 6.92 -0.55
CA CYS A 46 3.83 7.92 0.50
C CYS A 46 3.92 7.36 1.94
N TYR A 47 4.10 6.05 2.11
CA TYR A 47 4.11 5.33 3.40
C TYR A 47 2.81 5.41 4.22
N GLY A 48 1.74 5.97 3.64
CA GLY A 48 0.41 6.03 4.25
C GLY A 48 -0.30 4.68 4.27
N LYS A 49 -1.25 4.53 5.19
CA LYS A 49 -2.03 3.30 5.36
C LYS A 49 -2.91 3.01 4.14
N VAL A 50 -2.86 1.78 3.64
CA VAL A 50 -3.72 1.34 2.55
C VAL A 50 -4.67 0.21 2.99
N LYS A 51 -5.75 0.02 2.24
CA LYS A 51 -6.66 -1.11 2.35
C LYS A 51 -6.57 -1.91 1.06
N LEU A 52 -6.51 -3.23 1.16
CA LEU A 52 -6.50 -4.12 -0.01
C LEU A 52 -7.94 -4.45 -0.42
N HIS A 53 -8.18 -4.49 -1.72
CA HIS A 53 -9.45 -4.77 -2.38
C HIS A 53 -9.27 -5.91 -3.38
N GLY A 54 -10.27 -6.79 -3.51
CA GLY A 54 -10.25 -7.89 -4.49
C GLY A 54 -10.20 -9.31 -3.91
N LYS A 55 -10.64 -9.56 -2.67
CA LYS A 55 -10.84 -10.94 -2.19
C LYS A 55 -11.99 -11.60 -2.96
N ASN A 56 -11.66 -12.64 -3.74
CA ASN A 56 -12.53 -13.69 -4.28
C ASN A 56 -13.81 -13.25 -5.02
N VAL A 57 -13.65 -12.64 -6.20
CA VAL A 57 -14.73 -12.58 -7.19
C VAL A 57 -14.21 -13.06 -8.54
N ALA A 58 -14.80 -14.15 -9.06
CA ALA A 58 -14.55 -14.58 -10.43
C ALA A 58 -14.95 -13.45 -11.39
N ASN A 59 -14.04 -13.02 -12.26
CA ASN A 59 -14.17 -11.86 -13.16
C ASN A 59 -14.25 -10.47 -12.48
N GLY A 60 -13.82 -10.35 -11.22
CA GLY A 60 -13.68 -9.06 -10.55
C GLY A 60 -12.47 -8.23 -11.05
N PRO A 61 -12.39 -6.94 -10.68
CA PRO A 61 -11.20 -6.13 -10.95
C PRO A 61 -9.97 -6.75 -10.29
N ALA A 62 -8.80 -6.56 -10.90
CA ALA A 62 -7.54 -7.05 -10.36
C ALA A 62 -7.34 -6.57 -8.89
N PRO A 63 -6.78 -7.43 -8.01
CA PRO A 63 -6.48 -7.03 -6.64
C PRO A 63 -5.64 -5.75 -6.60
N HIS A 64 -6.13 -4.75 -5.90
CA HIS A 64 -5.52 -3.42 -5.79
C HIS A 64 -5.66 -2.89 -4.36
N ALA A 65 -4.97 -1.80 -4.07
CA ALA A 65 -5.07 -1.12 -2.80
C ALA A 65 -5.54 0.33 -3.00
N GLU A 66 -6.19 0.86 -1.97
CA GLU A 66 -6.60 2.25 -1.90
C GLU A 66 -6.09 2.87 -0.60
N HIS A 67 -5.71 4.14 -0.62
CA HIS A 67 -5.37 4.84 0.62
C HIS A 67 -6.60 4.89 1.54
N ARG A 68 -6.38 4.64 2.83
CA ARG A 68 -7.46 4.80 3.82
C ARG A 68 -7.79 6.27 4.08
N SER A 69 -6.79 7.13 4.02
CA SER A 69 -6.96 8.57 4.18
C SER A 69 -7.16 9.23 2.83
N ARG A 70 -8.20 10.07 2.72
CA ARG A 70 -8.39 10.93 1.56
C ARG A 70 -7.20 11.87 1.37
N GLN A 71 -6.64 12.40 2.45
CA GLN A 71 -5.48 13.28 2.39
C GLN A 71 -4.29 12.58 1.72
N ASP A 72 -4.05 11.30 2.04
CA ASP A 72 -2.97 10.56 1.40
C ASP A 72 -3.26 10.35 -0.10
N SER A 73 -4.48 9.98 -0.49
CA SER A 73 -4.84 9.84 -1.91
C SER A 73 -4.82 11.18 -2.67
N GLU A 74 -4.99 12.31 -1.97
CA GLU A 74 -4.93 13.67 -2.54
C GLU A 74 -3.52 14.17 -2.85
N TYR A 75 -2.49 13.60 -2.19
CA TYR A 75 -1.10 14.01 -2.31
C TYR A 75 -0.13 12.88 -2.68
N CYS A 76 -0.59 11.64 -2.81
CA CYS A 76 0.21 10.51 -3.26
C CYS A 76 0.12 10.37 -4.79
N PRO A 77 1.24 10.20 -5.52
CA PRO A 77 1.22 9.93 -6.97
C PRO A 77 0.36 8.74 -7.38
N ALA A 78 0.22 7.75 -6.50
CA ALA A 78 -0.60 6.57 -6.73
C ALA A 78 -2.08 6.77 -6.37
N GLY A 79 -2.44 7.90 -5.74
CA GLY A 79 -3.80 8.23 -5.34
C GLY A 79 -4.66 8.73 -6.50
N MET A 80 -5.91 8.26 -6.53
CA MET A 80 -6.98 8.67 -7.43
C MET A 80 -7.18 10.18 -7.40
N TYR A 81 -7.28 10.78 -6.21
CA TYR A 81 -7.56 12.20 -6.10
C TYR A 81 -6.39 13.06 -6.57
N PHE A 82 -5.15 12.61 -6.35
CA PHE A 82 -3.97 13.28 -6.89
C PHE A 82 -4.00 13.30 -8.42
N ARG A 83 -4.27 12.16 -9.06
CA ARG A 83 -4.30 12.04 -10.54
C ARG A 83 -5.40 12.89 -11.21
N GLN A 84 -6.49 13.17 -10.50
CA GLN A 84 -7.59 14.01 -10.98
C GLN A 84 -7.31 15.52 -10.84
N ASN A 85 -6.25 15.91 -10.14
CA ASN A 85 -5.94 17.30 -9.82
C ASN A 85 -4.53 17.66 -10.33
N PRO A 86 -4.37 17.93 -11.64
CA PRO A 86 -3.08 18.34 -12.19
C PRO A 86 -2.57 19.62 -11.49
N GLY A 87 -1.29 19.65 -11.16
CA GLY A 87 -0.63 20.77 -10.47
C GLY A 87 -0.45 20.61 -8.96
N ARG A 88 -0.94 19.52 -8.35
CA ARG A 88 -0.59 19.20 -6.96
C ARG A 88 0.84 18.66 -6.85
N THR A 89 1.55 19.11 -5.82
CA THR A 89 2.88 18.58 -5.47
C THR A 89 2.71 17.32 -4.62
N PRO A 90 3.36 16.20 -4.98
CA PRO A 90 3.25 14.98 -4.20
C PRO A 90 3.92 15.15 -2.82
N LYS A 91 3.37 14.47 -1.80
CA LYS A 91 3.86 14.51 -0.42
C LYS A 91 3.78 13.13 0.23
N LEU A 92 4.61 12.91 1.24
CA LEU A 92 4.50 11.76 2.14
C LEU A 92 3.22 11.88 2.98
N SER A 93 2.71 10.74 3.44
CA SER A 93 1.59 10.70 4.37
C SER A 93 1.92 11.49 5.64
N LEU A 94 0.94 12.19 6.20
CA LEU A 94 1.08 12.82 7.51
C LEU A 94 1.02 11.80 8.65
N ASN A 95 0.55 10.58 8.39
CA ASN A 95 0.45 9.51 9.36
C ASN A 95 1.07 8.23 8.76
N PRO A 96 2.40 8.23 8.51
CA PRO A 96 3.08 7.07 7.95
C PRO A 96 3.08 5.91 8.93
N ILE A 97 3.10 4.68 8.41
CA ILE A 97 3.26 3.46 9.22
C ILE A 97 4.73 3.05 9.22
N GLU A 98 5.29 2.77 10.40
CA GLU A 98 6.69 2.34 10.63
C GLU A 98 6.86 0.85 10.92
#